data_AF-A0A6V7TPW7-F1
#
_entry.id   AF-A0A6V7TPW7-F1
#
_cell.length_a   1.000
_cell.length_b   1.000
_cell.length_c   1.000
_cell.angle_alpha   90.00
_cell.angle_beta   90.00
_cell.angle_gamma   90.00
#
_symmetry.space_group_name_H-M   'P 1'
#
loop_
_entity.id
_entity.type
_entity.pdbx_description
1 polymer ?
#
loop_
_entity_poly.entity_id
_entity_poly.type
_entity_poly.pdbx_seq_one_letter_code
_entity_poly.pdbx_strand_id
1 'polypeptide(L)'
;MLQPKYLNLDLWAAECSADLILGINRCLEIAFPKISKIFFHNNRVYIWIILCNLYGLYWLLFRHPYIFNGINFEFFFDPLIGYEDFRTELFKDDLKIFTIHNTMLAIGSPLIYLIFSLFVFFKARELINSISKEEKMVKIKYSIYSNNYPLHNYSSTSKYWITSVYKICVHITH
;
A
#
# COMPACT_ATOMS: atom_id res chain seq x y z
N MET A 1 -13.91 -33.31 11.20
CA MET A 1 -12.53 -33.18 10.67
C MET A 1 -12.61 -32.43 9.36
N LEU A 2 -12.24 -31.14 9.35
CA LEU A 2 -12.08 -30.36 8.12
C LEU A 2 -10.87 -30.93 7.36
N GLN A 3 -11.03 -31.30 6.09
CA GLN A 3 -9.89 -31.81 5.32
C GLN A 3 -8.92 -30.67 4.97
N PRO A 4 -7.60 -30.94 4.89
CA PRO A 4 -6.59 -29.89 4.65
C PRO A 4 -6.79 -29.11 3.35
N LYS A 5 -7.53 -29.65 2.37
CA LYS A 5 -7.84 -28.98 1.10
C LYS A 5 -8.74 -27.75 1.26
N TYR A 6 -9.58 -27.72 2.29
CA TYR A 6 -10.51 -26.61 2.52
C TYR A 6 -9.82 -25.39 3.14
N LEU A 7 -8.74 -25.62 3.90
CA LEU A 7 -8.00 -24.59 4.63
C LEU A 7 -7.13 -23.67 3.73
N ASN A 8 -6.87 -24.07 2.49
CA ASN A 8 -6.04 -23.25 1.61
C ASN A 8 -6.84 -22.13 0.94
N LEU A 9 -8.16 -22.29 0.82
CA LEU A 9 -9.00 -21.36 0.06
C LEU A 9 -9.54 -20.23 0.93
N ASP A 10 -10.02 -20.55 2.13
CA ASP A 10 -10.46 -19.55 3.12
C ASP A 10 -9.30 -18.62 3.49
N LEU A 11 -8.10 -19.16 3.67
CA LEU A 11 -6.88 -18.37 3.86
C LEU A 11 -6.60 -17.48 2.65
N TRP A 12 -6.67 -18.02 1.43
CA TRP A 12 -6.44 -17.23 0.22
C TRP A 12 -7.45 -16.09 0.04
N ALA A 13 -8.74 -16.36 0.24
CA ALA A 13 -9.80 -15.36 0.13
C ALA A 13 -9.70 -14.28 1.22
N ALA A 14 -9.34 -14.68 2.44
CA ALA A 14 -9.10 -13.75 3.55
C ALA A 14 -7.87 -12.88 3.31
N GLU A 15 -6.76 -13.48 2.87
CA GLU A 15 -5.50 -12.81 2.54
C GLU A 15 -5.70 -11.77 1.43
N CYS A 16 -6.29 -12.18 0.31
CA CYS A 16 -6.55 -11.30 -0.82
C CYS A 16 -7.46 -10.11 -0.45
N SER A 17 -8.46 -10.35 0.39
CA SER A 17 -9.37 -9.29 0.86
C SER A 17 -8.68 -8.35 1.85
N ALA A 18 -7.83 -8.88 2.74
CA ALA A 18 -7.02 -8.09 3.66
C ALA A 18 -6.02 -7.19 2.91
N ASP A 19 -5.38 -7.71 1.86
CA ASP A 19 -4.45 -6.96 1.01
C ASP A 19 -5.13 -5.77 0.32
N LEU A 20 -6.33 -5.97 -0.24
CA LEU A 20 -7.10 -4.88 -0.84
C LEU A 20 -7.44 -3.79 0.20
N ILE A 21 -7.90 -4.18 1.39
CA ILE A 21 -8.23 -3.23 2.47
C ILE A 21 -6.97 -2.48 2.92
N LEU A 22 -5.84 -3.16 3.05
CA LEU A 22 -4.57 -2.54 3.44
C LEU A 22 -4.11 -1.52 2.40
N GLY A 23 -4.20 -1.86 1.11
CA GLY A 23 -3.90 -0.95 0.01
C GLY A 23 -4.79 0.29 0.03
N ILE A 24 -6.10 0.12 0.25
CA ILE A 24 -7.04 1.25 0.40
C ILE A 24 -6.66 2.11 1.62
N ASN A 25 -6.34 1.51 2.76
CA ASN A 25 -5.91 2.24 3.94
C ASN A 25 -4.68 3.12 3.64
N ARG A 26 -3.67 2.57 2.95
CA ARG A 26 -2.46 3.33 2.57
C ARG A 26 -2.77 4.48 1.61
N CYS A 27 -3.63 4.26 0.62
CA CYS A 27 -4.08 5.33 -0.26
C CYS A 27 -4.78 6.44 0.52
N LEU A 28 -5.67 6.10 1.47
CA LEU A 28 -6.40 7.08 2.27
C LEU A 28 -5.49 7.83 3.25
N GLU A 29 -4.49 7.18 3.84
CA GLU A 29 -3.51 7.83 4.72
C GLU A 29 -2.77 8.97 3.99
N ILE A 30 -2.38 8.74 2.74
CA ILE A 30 -1.64 9.73 1.93
C ILE A 30 -2.58 10.79 1.35
N ALA A 31 -3.72 10.39 0.77
CA ALA A 31 -4.63 11.31 0.10
C ALA A 31 -5.42 12.16 1.11
N PHE A 32 -5.96 11.54 2.16
CA PHE A 32 -6.89 12.17 3.10
C PHE A 32 -6.68 11.66 4.53
N PRO A 33 -5.64 12.14 5.25
CA PRO A 33 -5.31 11.66 6.58
C PRO A 33 -6.44 11.84 7.61
N LYS A 34 -7.36 12.80 7.38
CA LYS A 34 -8.56 12.99 8.22
C LYS A 34 -9.57 11.84 8.05
N ILE A 35 -9.78 11.37 6.82
CA ILE A 35 -10.72 10.29 6.50
C ILE A 35 -10.14 8.95 6.95
N SER A 36 -8.85 8.70 6.68
CA SER A 36 -8.16 7.52 7.20
C SER A 36 -8.29 7.41 8.72
N LYS A 37 -8.14 8.52 9.46
CA LYS A 37 -8.35 8.52 10.92
C LYS A 37 -9.77 8.17 11.38
N ILE A 38 -10.78 8.38 10.55
CA ILE A 38 -12.16 8.03 10.91
C ILE A 38 -12.37 6.52 10.73
N PHE A 39 -11.90 5.98 9.61
CA PHE A 39 -12.15 4.58 9.23
C PHE A 39 -11.16 3.56 9.83
N PHE A 40 -9.90 3.94 9.99
CA PHE A 40 -8.79 3.02 10.31
C PHE A 40 -8.01 3.42 11.57
N HIS A 41 -8.49 4.36 12.38
CA HIS A 41 -7.78 4.71 13.62
C HIS A 41 -8.17 3.82 14.79
N ASN A 42 -7.17 3.49 15.61
CA ASN A 42 -7.28 2.72 16.85
C ASN A 42 -7.82 1.30 16.59
N ASN A 43 -8.70 0.79 17.45
CA ASN A 43 -9.19 -0.59 17.36
C ASN A 43 -10.09 -0.88 16.15
N ARG A 44 -10.41 0.12 15.31
CA ARG A 44 -11.26 -0.05 14.13
C ARG A 44 -10.61 -0.87 13.03
N VAL A 45 -9.28 -0.92 12.96
CA VAL A 45 -8.56 -1.82 12.03
C VAL A 45 -8.86 -3.28 12.34
N TYR A 46 -8.95 -3.64 13.63
CA TYR A 46 -9.29 -5.02 14.01
C TYR A 46 -10.68 -5.43 13.54
N ILE A 47 -11.64 -4.49 13.43
CA ILE A 47 -12.96 -4.78 12.87
C ILE A 47 -12.81 -5.22 11.41
N TRP A 48 -12.02 -4.51 10.60
CA TRP A 48 -11.76 -4.87 9.21
C TRP A 48 -11.04 -6.20 9.07
N ILE A 49 -10.05 -6.48 9.93
CA ILE A 49 -9.33 -7.75 9.95
C ILE A 49 -10.30 -8.89 10.31
N ILE A 50 -11.14 -8.72 11.32
CA ILE A 50 -12.16 -9.69 11.71
C ILE A 50 -13.13 -9.91 10.54
N LEU A 51 -13.55 -8.86 9.84
CA LEU A 51 -14.41 -8.98 8.66
C LEU A 51 -13.77 -9.79 7.54
N CYS A 52 -12.47 -9.61 7.25
CA CYS A 52 -11.76 -10.44 6.27
C CYS A 52 -11.73 -11.91 6.69
N ASN A 53 -11.47 -12.18 7.98
CA ASN A 53 -11.45 -13.54 8.51
C ASN A 53 -12.85 -14.18 8.49
N LEU A 54 -13.90 -13.42 8.81
CA LEU A 54 -15.28 -13.88 8.72
C LEU A 54 -15.69 -14.15 7.26
N TYR A 55 -15.21 -13.33 6.32
CA TYR A 55 -15.43 -13.55 4.89
C TYR A 55 -14.72 -14.84 4.42
N GLY A 56 -13.46 -15.06 4.80
CA GLY A 56 -12.77 -16.33 4.53
C GLY A 56 -13.49 -17.53 5.15
N LEU A 57 -13.94 -17.40 6.40
CA LEU A 57 -14.70 -18.45 7.09
C LEU A 57 -16.05 -18.75 6.42
N TYR A 58 -16.69 -17.75 5.82
CA TYR A 58 -17.90 -17.94 5.00
C TYR A 58 -17.61 -18.85 3.80
N TRP A 59 -16.47 -18.65 3.11
CA TRP A 59 -16.04 -19.55 2.04
C TRP A 59 -15.72 -20.96 2.54
N LEU A 60 -15.21 -21.11 3.77
CA LEU A 60 -14.93 -22.43 4.35
C LEU A 60 -16.21 -23.22 4.65
N LEU A 61 -17.20 -22.58 5.27
CA LEU A 61 -18.35 -23.27 5.87
C LEU A 61 -19.52 -23.48 4.89
N PHE A 62 -19.72 -22.56 3.95
CA PHE A 62 -20.94 -22.53 3.13
C PHE A 62 -20.72 -22.86 1.65
N ARG A 63 -19.47 -23.11 1.23
CA ARG A 63 -19.14 -23.27 -0.20
C ARG A 63 -18.53 -24.63 -0.51
N HIS A 64 -18.75 -25.07 -1.75
CA HIS A 64 -18.29 -26.38 -2.18
C HIS A 64 -16.76 -26.43 -2.29
N PRO A 65 -16.15 -27.60 -2.01
CA PRO A 65 -14.72 -27.83 -2.21
C PRO A 65 -14.28 -27.55 -3.64
N TYR A 66 -13.05 -27.08 -3.75
CA TYR A 66 -12.35 -26.87 -5.00
C TYR A 66 -11.34 -27.99 -5.16
N ILE A 67 -11.17 -28.46 -6.38
CA ILE A 67 -10.12 -29.39 -6.72
C ILE A 67 -9.20 -28.66 -7.69
N PHE A 68 -7.96 -28.43 -7.23
CA PHE A 68 -6.92 -27.90 -8.09
C PHE A 68 -6.57 -28.94 -9.15
N ASN A 69 -6.69 -28.56 -10.42
CA ASN A 69 -6.29 -29.40 -11.53
C ASN A 69 -4.98 -28.85 -12.12
N GLY A 70 -3.91 -29.61 -11.94
CA GLY A 70 -2.57 -29.23 -12.41
C GLY A 70 -2.41 -29.24 -13.93
N ILE A 71 -3.35 -29.81 -14.68
CA ILE A 71 -3.29 -29.82 -16.16
C ILE A 71 -3.70 -28.45 -16.71
N ASN A 72 -4.81 -27.90 -16.20
CA ASN A 72 -5.32 -26.61 -16.66
C ASN A 72 -4.84 -25.44 -15.78
N PHE A 73 -4.08 -25.71 -14.71
CA PHE A 73 -3.63 -24.71 -13.72
C PHE A 73 -4.77 -23.88 -13.11
N GLU A 74 -5.94 -24.51 -12.97
CA GLU A 74 -7.17 -23.85 -12.54
C GLU A 74 -7.84 -24.63 -11.41
N PHE A 75 -8.60 -23.92 -10.58
CA PHE A 75 -9.45 -24.50 -9.56
C PHE A 75 -10.82 -24.81 -10.16
N PHE A 76 -11.18 -26.10 -10.18
CA PHE A 76 -12.50 -26.52 -10.65
C PHE A 76 -13.41 -26.88 -9.47
N PHE A 77 -14.68 -26.48 -9.62
CA PHE A 77 -15.77 -26.89 -8.73
C PHE A 77 -16.27 -28.29 -9.07
N ASP A 78 -16.26 -28.64 -10.36
CA ASP A 78 -16.63 -29.98 -10.82
C ASP A 78 -15.38 -30.80 -11.19
N PRO A 79 -15.08 -31.91 -10.49
CA PRO A 79 -13.99 -32.81 -10.85
C PRO A 79 -14.21 -33.58 -12.18
N LEU A 80 -15.45 -33.62 -12.70
CA LEU A 80 -15.83 -34.34 -13.91
C LEU A 80 -16.19 -33.38 -15.05
N ILE A 81 -15.33 -32.40 -15.28
CA ILE A 81 -15.53 -31.42 -16.35
C ILE A 81 -15.70 -32.15 -17.70
N GLY A 82 -16.85 -31.93 -18.37
CA GLY A 82 -17.20 -32.57 -19.65
C GLY A 82 -18.19 -33.73 -19.60
N TYR A 83 -18.71 -34.11 -18.43
CA TYR A 83 -19.82 -35.06 -18.30
C TYR A 83 -21.08 -34.39 -17.71
N GLU A 84 -22.22 -34.54 -18.39
CA GLU A 84 -23.59 -34.07 -18.07
C GLU A 84 -23.81 -32.61 -17.63
N ASP A 85 -24.74 -31.92 -18.33
CA ASP A 85 -25.09 -30.51 -18.11
C ASP A 85 -25.73 -30.19 -16.74
N PHE A 86 -26.40 -31.15 -16.10
CA PHE A 86 -27.13 -30.90 -14.84
C PHE A 86 -26.20 -30.47 -13.68
N ARG A 87 -24.95 -30.93 -13.69
CA ARG A 87 -23.97 -30.61 -12.63
C ARG A 87 -23.43 -29.19 -12.75
N THR A 88 -23.35 -28.68 -13.97
CA THR A 88 -22.98 -27.28 -14.23
C THR A 88 -23.97 -26.32 -13.57
N GLU A 89 -25.25 -26.68 -13.49
CA GLU A 89 -26.25 -25.86 -12.79
C GLU A 89 -26.05 -25.83 -11.28
N LEU A 90 -25.63 -26.95 -10.67
CA LEU A 90 -25.40 -27.06 -9.22
C LEU A 90 -24.28 -26.13 -8.73
N PHE A 91 -23.21 -25.97 -9.52
CA PHE A 91 -22.06 -25.14 -9.17
C PHE A 91 -22.08 -23.74 -9.79
N LYS A 92 -23.12 -23.39 -10.55
CA LYS A 92 -23.17 -22.15 -11.34
C LYS A 92 -23.06 -20.90 -10.47
N ASP A 93 -23.77 -20.87 -9.36
CA ASP A 93 -23.73 -19.74 -8.43
C ASP A 93 -22.43 -19.70 -7.63
N ASP A 94 -21.81 -20.86 -7.43
CA ASP A 94 -20.51 -20.95 -6.79
C ASP A 94 -19.41 -20.36 -7.68
N LEU A 95 -19.41 -20.75 -8.95
CA LEU A 95 -18.51 -20.27 -9.99
C LEU A 95 -18.68 -18.76 -10.23
N LYS A 96 -19.90 -18.24 -10.31
CA LYS A 96 -20.14 -16.80 -10.52
C LYS A 96 -19.47 -15.93 -9.46
N ILE A 97 -19.70 -16.23 -8.17
CA ILE A 97 -19.16 -15.41 -7.08
C ILE A 97 -17.64 -15.52 -7.03
N PHE A 98 -17.07 -16.69 -7.31
CA PHE A 98 -15.62 -16.87 -7.40
C PHE A 98 -15.01 -16.06 -8.56
N THR A 99 -15.64 -16.11 -9.73
CA THR A 99 -15.23 -15.28 -10.88
C THR A 99 -15.32 -13.79 -10.57
N ILE A 100 -16.37 -13.35 -9.86
CA ILE A 100 -16.50 -11.95 -9.42
C ILE A 100 -15.37 -11.58 -8.47
N HIS A 101 -15.07 -12.42 -7.47
CA HIS A 101 -13.99 -12.18 -6.52
C HIS A 101 -12.62 -12.08 -7.22
N ASN A 102 -12.32 -13.01 -8.12
CA ASN A 102 -11.10 -12.98 -8.94
C ASN A 102 -11.02 -11.75 -9.83
N THR A 103 -12.13 -11.38 -10.48
CA THR A 103 -12.17 -10.19 -11.35
C THR A 103 -11.94 -8.92 -10.54
N MET A 104 -12.55 -8.82 -9.36
CA MET A 104 -12.33 -7.70 -8.45
C MET A 104 -10.87 -7.61 -7.98
N LEU A 105 -10.22 -8.73 -7.70
CA LEU A 105 -8.79 -8.76 -7.34
C LEU A 105 -7.89 -8.38 -8.51
N ALA A 106 -8.13 -8.99 -9.68
CA ALA A 106 -7.33 -8.76 -10.88
C ALA A 106 -7.35 -7.30 -11.33
N ILE A 107 -8.46 -6.59 -11.13
CA ILE A 107 -8.61 -5.18 -11.48
C ILE A 107 -8.27 -4.27 -10.29
N GLY A 108 -8.78 -4.59 -9.10
CA GLY A 108 -8.68 -3.75 -7.90
C GLY A 108 -7.26 -3.61 -7.39
N SER A 109 -6.49 -4.71 -7.32
CA SER A 109 -5.12 -4.70 -6.83
C SER A 109 -4.22 -3.76 -7.64
N PRO A 110 -4.08 -3.91 -8.98
CA PRO A 110 -3.22 -3.01 -9.75
C PRO A 110 -3.72 -1.56 -9.73
N LEU A 111 -5.04 -1.31 -9.71
CA LEU A 111 -5.57 0.05 -9.63
C LEU A 111 -5.21 0.74 -8.30
N ILE A 112 -5.34 0.04 -7.17
CA ILE A 112 -5.00 0.58 -5.86
C ILE A 112 -3.50 0.92 -5.81
N TYR A 113 -2.64 0.01 -6.26
CA TYR A 113 -1.19 0.26 -6.27
C TYR A 113 -0.78 1.36 -7.26
N LEU A 114 -1.45 1.46 -8.41
CA LEU A 114 -1.23 2.55 -9.35
C LEU A 114 -1.61 3.90 -8.73
N ILE A 115 -2.79 3.99 -8.13
CA ILE A 115 -3.25 5.20 -7.41
C ILE A 115 -2.27 5.57 -6.29
N PHE A 116 -1.87 4.58 -5.48
CA PHE A 116 -0.88 4.77 -4.43
C PHE A 116 0.43 5.35 -4.97
N SER A 117 0.97 4.76 -6.04
CA SER A 117 2.22 5.22 -6.66
C SER A 117 2.13 6.65 -7.19
N LEU A 118 0.99 7.03 -7.79
CA LEU A 118 0.74 8.39 -8.26
C LEU A 118 0.69 9.38 -7.10
N PHE A 119 -0.03 9.07 -6.02
CA PHE A 119 -0.10 9.95 -4.84
C PHE A 119 1.27 10.16 -4.19
N VAL A 120 2.04 9.08 -4.03
CA VAL A 120 3.42 9.17 -3.52
C VAL A 120 4.26 10.05 -4.43
N PHE A 121 4.17 9.88 -5.75
CA PHE A 121 4.94 10.67 -6.71
C PHE A 121 4.60 12.16 -6.65
N PHE A 122 3.31 12.52 -6.63
CA PHE A 122 2.89 13.92 -6.52
C PHE A 122 3.32 14.54 -5.19
N LYS A 123 3.18 13.81 -4.08
CA LYS A 123 3.58 14.30 -2.76
C LYS A 123 5.09 14.47 -2.63
N ALA A 124 5.87 13.53 -3.16
CA ALA A 124 7.33 13.62 -3.21
C ALA A 124 7.78 14.85 -4.02
N ARG A 125 7.14 15.11 -5.17
CA ARG A 125 7.43 16.28 -6.00
C ARG A 125 7.10 17.59 -5.29
N GLU A 126 5.99 17.65 -4.56
CA GLU A 126 5.61 18.82 -3.75
C GLU A 126 6.68 19.13 -2.69
N LEU A 127 7.14 18.11 -1.96
CA LEU A 127 8.17 18.23 -0.92
C LEU A 127 9.52 18.68 -1.48
N ILE A 128 9.96 18.11 -2.61
CA ILE A 128 11.21 18.51 -3.27
C ILE A 128 11.14 19.98 -3.70
N ASN A 129 9.99 20.42 -4.23
CA ASN A 129 9.80 21.81 -4.61
C ASN A 129 9.78 22.76 -3.41
N SER A 130 9.24 22.36 -2.26
CA SER A 130 9.26 23.20 -1.04
C SER A 130 10.68 23.32 -0.47
N ILE A 131 11.42 22.22 -0.39
CA ILE A 131 12.83 22.23 0.05
C ILE A 131 13.67 23.13 -0.88
N SER A 132 13.51 22.99 -2.21
CA SER A 132 14.23 23.85 -3.17
C SER A 132 13.89 25.34 -3.00
N LYS A 133 12.64 25.68 -2.66
CA LYS A 133 12.25 27.06 -2.34
C LYS A 133 12.92 27.54 -1.05
N GLU A 134 12.95 26.73 -0.01
CA GLU A 134 13.60 27.05 1.26
C GLU A 134 15.11 27.28 1.08
N GLU A 135 15.81 26.41 0.35
CA GLU A 135 17.23 26.58 0.03
C GLU A 135 17.52 27.89 -0.71
N LYS A 136 16.67 28.25 -1.69
CA LYS A 136 16.78 29.52 -2.42
C LYS A 136 16.56 30.72 -1.49
N MET A 137 15.55 30.66 -0.62
CA MET A 137 15.26 31.71 0.36
C MET A 137 16.40 31.92 1.35
N VAL A 138 17.02 30.83 1.82
CA VAL A 138 18.19 30.88 2.72
C VAL A 138 19.37 31.57 2.03
N LYS A 139 19.69 31.20 0.78
CA LYS A 139 20.77 31.86 0.00
C LYS A 139 20.54 33.36 -0.17
N ILE A 140 19.31 33.78 -0.46
CA ILE A 140 18.96 35.20 -0.60
C ILE A 140 19.17 35.94 0.73
N LYS A 141 18.69 35.38 1.85
CA LYS A 141 18.89 35.98 3.18
C LYS A 141 20.38 36.17 3.47
N TYR A 142 21.22 35.14 3.27
CA TYR A 142 22.66 35.26 3.47
C TYR A 142 23.29 36.36 2.59
N SER A 143 22.89 36.47 1.32
CA SER A 143 23.38 37.50 0.41
C SER A 143 23.00 38.92 0.85
N ILE A 144 21.81 39.12 1.41
CA ILE A 144 21.37 40.42 1.93
C ILE A 144 22.13 40.78 3.21
N TYR A 145 22.27 39.82 4.13
CA TYR A 145 23.05 40.02 5.36
C TYR A 145 24.52 40.37 5.04
N SER A 146 25.16 39.70 4.08
CA SER A 146 26.54 40.02 3.69
C SER A 146 26.69 41.40 3.03
N ASN A 147 25.64 41.90 2.37
CA ASN A 147 25.66 43.20 1.70
C ASN A 147 25.38 44.37 2.65
N ASN A 148 24.47 44.19 3.62
CA ASN A 148 24.11 45.22 4.60
C ASN A 148 25.16 45.38 5.71
N TYR A 149 25.94 44.33 5.97
CA TYR A 149 27.11 44.40 6.82
C TYR A 149 28.32 44.00 5.97
N PRO A 150 28.82 44.89 5.09
CA PRO A 150 30.07 44.63 4.41
C PRO A 150 31.10 44.41 5.52
N LEU A 151 31.61 43.18 5.63
CA LEU A 151 32.65 42.84 6.58
C LEU A 151 33.81 43.79 6.29
N HIS A 152 33.93 44.81 7.14
CA HIS A 152 35.03 45.76 7.14
C HIS A 152 36.27 44.92 7.43
N ASN A 153 37.00 44.53 6.37
CA ASN A 153 38.23 43.75 6.39
C ASN A 153 38.32 42.73 7.54
N TYR A 154 37.42 41.74 7.58
CA TYR A 154 37.80 40.49 8.25
C TYR A 154 38.70 39.73 7.31
N SER A 155 39.99 39.86 7.57
CA SER A 155 41.08 39.15 6.93
C SER A 155 40.74 37.68 6.69
N SER A 156 41.29 37.17 5.59
CA SER A 156 41.23 35.81 5.02
C SER A 156 41.13 34.64 6.02
N THR A 157 41.51 34.82 7.28
CA THR A 157 41.47 33.83 8.37
C THR A 157 40.07 33.39 8.82
N SER A 158 39.03 34.21 8.77
CA SER A 158 37.70 33.85 9.32
C SER A 158 36.94 32.78 8.48
N LYS A 159 37.13 32.75 7.15
CA LYS A 159 36.49 31.78 6.25
C LYS A 159 36.91 30.33 6.51
N TYR A 160 38.11 30.11 7.05
CA TYR A 160 38.64 28.77 7.37
C TYR A 160 38.07 28.19 8.68
N TRP A 161 37.71 29.05 9.64
CA TRP A 161 37.15 28.60 10.92
C TRP A 161 35.71 28.12 10.78
N ILE A 162 34.88 28.86 10.05
CA ILE A 162 33.46 28.51 9.87
C ILE A 162 33.32 27.22 9.04
N THR A 163 34.18 27.02 8.03
CA THR A 163 34.19 25.78 7.23
C THR A 163 34.78 24.58 7.98
N SER A 164 35.73 24.80 8.90
CA SER A 164 36.26 23.73 9.76
C SER A 164 35.26 23.28 10.82
N VAL A 165 34.56 24.22 11.48
CA VAL A 165 33.54 23.89 12.49
C VAL A 165 32.37 23.14 11.86
N TYR A 166 31.93 23.51 10.66
CA TYR A 166 30.86 22.79 9.96
C TYR A 166 31.28 21.35 9.58
N LYS A 167 32.53 21.13 9.14
CA LYS A 167 33.06 19.79 8.86
C LYS A 167 33.17 18.92 10.12
N ILE A 168 33.53 19.50 11.27
CA ILE A 168 33.61 18.77 12.55
C ILE A 168 32.22 18.39 13.03
N CYS A 169 31.24 19.30 12.96
CA CYS A 169 29.87 19.01 13.36
C CYS A 169 29.23 17.90 12.53
N VAL A 170 29.49 17.84 11.21
CA VAL A 170 28.96 16.79 10.33
C VAL A 170 29.61 15.42 10.59
N HIS A 171 30.83 15.37 11.13
CA HIS A 171 31.53 14.11 11.42
C HIS A 171 31.16 13.51 12.78
N ILE A 172 30.52 14.28 13.67
CA ILE A 172 30.08 13.83 15.00
C ILE A 172 28.65 13.26 14.99
N THR A 173 27.86 13.59 13.96
CA THR A 173 26.47 13.14 13.80
C THR A 173 26.28 11.90 12.92
N HIS A 174 27.37 11.25 12.50
CA HIS A 174 27.35 10.05 11.67
C HIS A 174 28.10 8.89 12.32
#